data_AF-A0A6M4FMI3-F1
#
_entry.id   AF-A0A6M4FMI3-F1
#
_cell.length_a   1.000
_cell.length_b   1.000
_cell.length_c   1.000
_cell.angle_alpha   90.00
_cell.angle_beta   90.00
_cell.angle_gamma   90.00
#
_symmetry.space_group_name_H-M   'P 1'
#
loop_
_entity.id
_entity.type
_entity.pdbx_description
1 polymer ?
#
loop_
_entity_poly.entity_id
_entity_poly.type
_entity_poly.pdbx_seq_one_letter_code
_entity_poly.pdbx_strand_id
1 'polypeptide(L)' 'MSQGSLVLKDVRLSLGEMRLIALNTEIAPGEVLTVMGPSGSGKSTLLAWVAGFLSPDFKAW' A
#
# COMPACT_ATOMS: atom_id res chain seq x y z
N MET A 1 11.73 -3.96 24.01
CA MET A 1 11.69 -4.09 22.54
C MET A 1 10.96 -2.87 22.01
N SER A 2 11.63 -1.97 21.29
CA SER A 2 10.91 -0.89 20.59
C SER A 2 10.16 -1.52 19.42
N GLN A 3 8.84 -1.49 19.43
CA GLN A 3 8.06 -1.91 18.26
C GLN A 3 8.33 -0.93 17.11
N GLY A 4 8.64 -1.44 15.92
CA GLY A 4 8.86 -0.60 14.74
C GLY A 4 7.54 -0.11 14.15
N SER A 5 7.54 1.08 13.54
CA SER A 5 6.42 1.58 12.74
C SER A 5 6.39 0.94 11.35
N LEU A 6 5.20 0.82 10.76
CA LEU A 6 5.05 0.49 9.34
C LEU A 6 5.14 1.79 8.55
N VAL A 7 6.19 1.91 7.74
CA VAL A 7 6.48 3.14 7.01
C VAL A 7 6.38 2.91 5.51
N LEU A 8 5.47 3.62 4.86
CA LEU A 8 5.24 3.60 3.42
C LEU A 8 5.64 4.97 2.84
N LYS A 9 6.86 5.06 2.29
CA LYS A 9 7.41 6.29 1.68
C LYS A 9 7.27 6.24 0.18
N ASP A 10 6.68 7.29 -0.37
CA ASP A 10 6.50 7.59 -1.79
C ASP A 10 5.98 6.43 -2.63
N VAL A 11 5.18 5.55 -2.01
CA VAL A 11 4.67 4.33 -2.62
C VAL A 11 3.77 4.69 -3.79
N ARG A 12 4.07 4.12 -4.96
CA ARG A 12 3.23 4.20 -6.16
C ARG A 12 2.93 2.81 -6.67
N LEU A 13 1.65 2.52 -6.91
CA LEU A 13 1.19 1.26 -7.50
C LEU A 13 0.43 1.54 -8.79
N SER A 14 0.75 0.78 -9.84
CA SER A 14 0.04 0.83 -11.11
C SER A 14 -0.25 -0.55 -11.69
N LEU A 15 -1.28 -0.63 -12.54
CA LEU A 15 -1.58 -1.74 -13.44
C LEU A 15 -1.44 -1.22 -14.87
N GLY A 16 -0.37 -1.63 -15.57
CA GLY A 16 0.05 -0.94 -16.79
C GLY A 16 0.27 0.55 -16.55
N GLU A 17 -0.36 1.40 -17.36
CA GLU A 17 -0.32 2.86 -17.25
C GLU A 17 -1.34 3.44 -16.25
N MET A 18 -2.27 2.61 -15.75
CA MET A 18 -3.27 3.04 -14.78
C MET A 18 -2.67 3.11 -13.39
N ARG A 19 -2.49 4.32 -12.87
CA ARG A 19 -2.14 4.53 -11.46
C ARG A 19 -3.32 4.17 -10.56
N LEU A 20 -3.08 3.28 -9.59
CA LEU A 20 -4.07 2.83 -8.62
C LEU A 20 -3.90 3.55 -7.29
N ILE A 21 -2.68 3.60 -6.77
CA ILE A 21 -2.36 4.18 -5.46
C ILE A 21 -1.15 5.09 -5.62
N ALA A 22 -1.16 6.25 -4.96
CA ALA A 22 0.08 6.71 -4.36
C ALA A 22 -0.18 7.34 -3.01
N LEU A 23 0.71 7.07 -2.06
CA LEU A 23 0.56 7.53 -0.70
C LEU A 23 1.91 7.64 0.01
N ASN A 24 1.90 8.47 1.05
CA ASN A 24 2.94 8.59 2.04
C ASN A 24 2.26 8.41 3.40
N THR A 25 2.64 7.40 4.17
CA THR A 25 2.08 7.19 5.49
C THR A 25 3.04 6.46 6.42
N GLU A 26 2.86 6.69 7.71
CA GLU A 26 3.51 5.98 8.79
C GLU A 26 2.42 5.55 9.78
N ILE A 27 2.51 4.29 10.22
CA ILE A 27 1.57 3.70 11.18
C ILE A 27 2.40 3.31 12.40
N ALA A 28 2.20 4.04 13.50
CA ALA A 28 2.93 3.81 14.74
C ALA A 28 2.44 2.54 15.46
N PRO A 29 3.24 1.96 16.37
CA PRO A 29 2.80 0.84 17.18
C PRO A 29 1.51 1.14 17.95
N GLY A 30 0.50 0.27 17.79
CA GLY A 30 -0.82 0.44 18.41
C GLY A 30 -1.82 1.27 17.59
N GLU A 31 -1.41 1.85 16.46
CA GLU A 31 -2.31 2.53 15.54
C GLU A 31 -2.98 1.57 14.55
N VAL A 32 -4.18 1.95 14.12
CA VAL A 32 -4.92 1.25 13.07
C VAL A 32 -5.22 2.24 11.96
N LEU A 33 -4.70 1.97 10.78
CA LEU A 33 -5.00 2.72 9.56
C LEU A 33 -5.99 1.95 8.70
N THR A 34 -7.09 2.59 8.33
CA THR A 34 -8.10 2.02 7.43
C THR A 34 -7.92 2.55 6.01
N VAL A 35 -7.83 1.64 5.03
CA VAL A 35 -7.77 1.99 3.61
C VAL A 35 -9.19 1.96 3.02
N MET A 36 -9.71 3.12 2.62
CA MET A 36 -11.06 3.27 2.06
C MET A 36 -11.05 3.76 0.62
N GLY A 37 -12.11 3.46 -0.14
CA GLY A 37 -12.28 3.91 -1.52
C GLY A 37 -13.18 2.98 -2.36
N PRO A 38 -13.63 3.43 -3.55
CA PRO A 38 -14.49 2.65 -4.45
C PRO A 38 -13.91 1.30 -4.87
N SER A 39 -14.74 0.38 -5.36
CA SER A 39 -14.23 -0.87 -5.96
C SER A 39 -13.26 -0.56 -7.11
N GLY A 40 -12.18 -1.35 -7.24
CA GLY A 40 -11.13 -1.13 -8.24
C GLY A 40 -10.09 -0.05 -7.90
N SER A 41 -10.23 0.69 -6.79
CA SER A 41 -9.30 1.77 -6.42
C SER A 41 -7.90 1.31 -5.94
N GLY A 42 -7.56 0.02 -6.05
CA GLY A 42 -6.23 -0.49 -5.65
C GLY A 42 -6.03 -0.86 -4.17
N LYS A 43 -7.09 -0.90 -3.35
CA LYS A 43 -6.97 -1.24 -1.90
C LYS A 43 -6.39 -2.64 -1.67
N SER A 44 -6.96 -3.66 -2.30
CA SER A 44 -6.45 -5.03 -2.19
C SER A 44 -5.04 -5.16 -2.79
N THR A 45 -4.74 -4.40 -3.84
CA THR A 45 -3.40 -4.32 -4.44
C THR A 45 -2.37 -3.73 -3.47
N LEU A 46 -2.73 -2.65 -2.75
CA LEU A 46 -1.89 -2.07 -1.70
C LEU A 46 -1.61 -3.09 -0.59
N LEU A 47 -2.64 -3.77 -0.09
CA LEU A 47 -2.48 -4.79 0.96
C LEU A 47 -1.64 -5.98 0.49
N ALA A 48 -1.82 -6.44 -0.75
CA ALA A 48 -1.00 -7.49 -1.34
C ALA A 48 0.48 -7.07 -1.43
N TRP A 49 0.76 -5.81 -1.82
CA TRP A 49 2.11 -5.29 -1.86
C TRP A 49 2.75 -5.19 -0.47
N VAL A 50 2.05 -4.61 0.51
CA VAL A 50 2.52 -4.52 1.90
C VAL A 50 2.80 -5.92 2.48
N ALA A 51 1.99 -6.92 2.12
CA ALA A 51 2.16 -8.30 2.58
C ALA A 51 3.20 -9.11 1.79
N GLY A 52 3.80 -8.55 0.72
CA GLY A 52 4.79 -9.25 -0.11
C GLY A 52 4.21 -10.25 -1.13
N PHE A 53 2.92 -10.15 -1.46
CA PHE A 53 2.19 -11.05 -2.36
C PHE A 53 1.70 -10.35 -3.65
N LEU A 54 2.31 -9.24 -4.06
CA LEU A 54 1.89 -8.51 -5.26
C LEU A 54 2.12 -9.35 -6.52
N SER A 55 1.10 -9.48 -7.38
CA SER A 55 1.25 -10.11 -8.70
C SER A 55 2.25 -9.32 -9.58
N PRO A 56 3.07 -9.99 -10.41
CA PRO A 56 3.98 -9.33 -11.35
C PRO A 56 3.27 -8.49 -12.42
N ASP A 57 1.95 -8.61 -12.57
CA ASP A 57 1.17 -7.75 -13.47
C ASP A 57 1.14 -6.28 -13.00
N PHE A 58 1.45 -6.04 -11.72
CA PHE A 58 1.47 -4.71 -11.11
C PHE A 58 2.90 -4.20 -10.98
N LYS A 59 3.04 -2.86 -11.03
CA LYS A 59 4.31 -2.17 -10.73
C LYS A 59 4.19 -1.46 -9.39
N ALA A 60 5.23 -1.57 -8.58
CA ALA A 60 5.38 -0.86 -7.31
C ALA A 60 6.76 -0.21 -7.24
N TRP A 61 6.84 1.08 -6.91
CA TRP A 61 8.09 1.82 -6.74
C TRP A 61 7.96 2.95 -5.73
#